data_AF-A0A645I715-F1
#
_entry.id   AF-A0A645I715-F1
#
_cell.length_a   1.000
_cell.length_b   1.000
_cell.length_c   1.000
_cell.angle_alpha   90.00
_cell.angle_beta   90.00
_cell.angle_gamma   90.00
#
_symmetry.space_group_name_H-M   'P 1'
#
loop_
_entity.id
_entity.type
_entity.pdbx_description
1 polymer ?
#
loop_
_entity_poly.entity_id
_entity_poly.type
_entity_poly.pdbx_seq_one_letter_code
_entity_poly.pdbx_strand_id
1 'polypeptide(L)' 'MAKKTEITADIRSMFGNVLSENQARKYLGMGVEQTKQFLSDVPFFQEERKKRYLAIDLARKIYERQQTVY' A
#
# COMPACT_ATOMS: atom_id res chain seq x y z
N MET A 1 -14.12 9.94 -5.70
CA MET A 1 -13.13 9.10 -4.99
C MET A 1 -13.04 7.76 -5.70
N ALA A 2 -11.83 7.24 -5.88
CA ALA A 2 -11.67 5.88 -6.41
C ALA A 2 -12.29 4.88 -5.41
N LYS A 3 -13.00 3.88 -5.90
CA LYS A 3 -13.48 2.79 -5.05
C LYS A 3 -12.27 1.97 -4.59
N LYS A 4 -12.31 1.46 -3.35
CA LYS A 4 -11.28 0.56 -2.81
C LYS A 4 -10.92 -0.59 -3.77
N THR A 5 -11.90 -1.11 -4.50
CA THR A 5 -11.73 -2.16 -5.51
C THR A 5 -10.88 -1.71 -6.69
N GLU A 6 -11.01 -0.46 -7.13
CA GLU A 6 -10.25 0.12 -8.24
C GLU A 6 -8.79 0.32 -7.83
N ILE A 7 -8.54 0.85 -6.63
CA ILE A 7 -7.18 0.99 -6.06
C ILE A 7 -6.52 -0.39 -5.93
N THR A 8 -7.25 -1.40 -5.45
CA THR A 8 -6.71 -2.76 -5.32
C THR A 8 -6.39 -3.37 -6.69
N ALA A 9 -7.26 -3.20 -7.69
CA ALA A 9 -7.06 -3.71 -9.03
C ALA A 9 -5.85 -3.05 -9.73
N ASP A 10 -5.70 -1.74 -9.55
CA ASP A 10 -4.59 -0.96 -10.08
C ASP A 10 -3.24 -1.42 -9.48
N ILE A 11 -3.17 -1.50 -8.14
CA ILE A 11 -1.99 -2.04 -7.44
C ILE A 11 -1.64 -3.45 -7.93
N ARG A 12 -2.65 -4.32 -8.10
CA ARG A 12 -2.46 -5.69 -8.60
C ARG A 12 -1.94 -5.73 -10.04
N SER A 13 -2.44 -4.86 -10.91
CA SER A 13 -1.98 -4.74 -12.29
C SER A 13 -0.50 -4.33 -12.35
N MET A 14 -0.08 -3.43 -11.47
CA MET A 14 1.29 -2.91 -11.46
C MET A 14 2.32 -3.83 -10.79
N PHE A 15 1.94 -4.49 -9.68
CA PHE A 15 2.90 -5.15 -8.79
C PHE A 15 2.48 -6.56 -8.34
N GLY A 16 1.27 -7.01 -8.68
CA GLY A 16 0.70 -8.28 -8.22
C GLY A 16 0.02 -8.18 -6.86
N ASN A 17 -0.25 -9.34 -6.24
CA ASN A 17 -1.00 -9.42 -4.99
C ASN A 17 -0.22 -8.94 -3.75
N VAL A 18 1.10 -8.85 -3.86
CA VAL A 18 2.02 -8.60 -2.75
C VAL A 18 3.06 -7.57 -3.18
N LEU A 19 3.32 -6.60 -2.30
CA LEU A 19 4.24 -5.50 -2.55
C LEU A 19 5.35 -5.48 -1.50
N SER A 20 6.55 -5.15 -1.95
CA SER A 20 7.62 -4.67 -1.07
C SER A 20 7.41 -3.21 -0.68
N GLU A 21 8.10 -2.76 0.36
CA GLU A 21 8.14 -1.36 0.78
C GLU A 21 8.53 -0.41 -0.37
N ASN A 22 9.48 -0.82 -1.22
CA ASN A 22 9.90 -0.04 -2.39
C ASN A 22 8.80 0.09 -3.46
N GLN A 23 8.01 -0.96 -3.68
CA GLN A 23 6.89 -0.91 -4.62
C GLN A 23 5.76 -0.05 -4.06
N ALA A 24 5.46 -0.18 -2.76
CA ALA A 24 4.50 0.69 -2.08
C ALA A 24 4.94 2.16 -2.15
N ARG A 25 6.22 2.46 -1.91
CA ARG A 25 6.81 3.81 -2.06
C ARG A 25 6.60 4.35 -3.47
N LYS A 26 6.91 3.55 -4.49
CA LYS A 26 6.76 3.94 -5.90
C LYS A 26 5.30 4.24 -6.25
N TYR A 27 4.36 3.43 -5.74
CA TYR A 27 2.93 3.64 -5.95
C TYR A 27 2.42 4.91 -5.27
N LEU A 28 2.83 5.14 -4.03
CA LEU A 28 2.37 6.25 -3.21
C LEU A 28 3.03 7.59 -3.59
N GLY A 29 4.14 7.57 -4.33
CA GLY A 29 4.92 8.77 -4.67
C GLY A 29 5.53 9.47 -3.45
N MET A 30 5.69 8.75 -2.33
CA MET A 30 6.12 9.31 -1.04
C MET A 30 7.64 9.18 -0.82
N GLY A 31 8.17 10.02 0.08
CA GLY A 31 9.52 9.86 0.61
C GLY A 31 9.67 8.56 1.42
N VAL A 32 10.92 8.13 1.68
CA VAL A 32 11.20 6.89 2.42
C VAL A 32 10.59 6.91 3.82
N GLU A 33 10.83 7.98 4.59
CA GLU A 33 10.32 8.09 5.96
C GLU A 33 8.79 8.20 6.01
N GLN A 34 8.19 8.95 5.08
CA GLN A 34 6.74 9.05 4.94
C GLN A 34 6.12 7.69 4.59
N THR A 35 6.79 6.90 3.74
CA THR A 35 6.33 5.55 3.38
C THR A 35 6.39 4.61 4.58
N LYS A 36 7.48 4.64 5.35
CA LYS A 36 7.60 3.84 6.58
C LYS A 36 6.50 4.17 7.58
N GLN A 37 6.25 5.46 7.81
CA GLN A 37 5.18 5.90 8.69
C GLN A 37 3.80 5.49 8.14
N PHE A 38 3.60 5.59 6.83
CA PHE A 38 2.37 5.11 6.19
C PHE A 38 2.20 3.59 6.30
N LEU A 39 3.27 2.81 6.29
CA LEU A 39 3.20 1.35 6.38
C LEU A 39 3.22 0.82 7.82
N SER A 40 3.40 1.68 8.83
CA SER A 40 3.64 1.28 10.23
C SER A 40 2.53 0.42 10.85
N ASP A 41 1.31 0.64 10.40
CA ASP A 41 0.03 0.07 10.83
C ASP A 41 -0.62 -0.76 9.71
N VAL A 42 0.07 -0.94 8.57
CA VAL A 42 -0.37 -1.87 7.53
C VAL A 42 0.12 -3.28 7.89
N PRO A 43 -0.77 -4.28 7.97
CA PRO A 43 -0.36 -5.66 8.17
C PRO A 43 0.65 -6.09 7.12
N PHE A 44 1.72 -6.74 7.58
CA PHE A 44 2.76 -7.28 6.72
C PHE A 44 3.11 -8.70 7.15
N PHE A 45 3.62 -9.48 6.20
CA PHE A 45 4.28 -10.73 6.50
C PHE A 45 5.77 -10.62 6.15
N GLN A 46 6.58 -11.41 6.84
CA GLN A 46 7.99 -11.54 6.51
C GLN A 46 8.17 -12.66 5.50
N GLU A 47 8.73 -12.32 4.36
CA GLU A 47 9.25 -13.29 3.39
C GLU A 47 10.77 -13.20 3.48
N GLU A 48 11.38 -14.23 4.09
CA GLU A 48 12.80 -14.25 4.44
C GLU A 48 13.21 -13.05 5.33
N ARG A 49 13.90 -12.05 4.75
CA ARG A 49 14.34 -10.81 5.40
C ARG A 49 13.60 -9.57 4.90
N LYS A 50 12.58 -9.73 4.04
CA LYS A 50 11.88 -8.63 3.40
C LYS A 50 10.45 -8.55 3.91
N LYS A 51 10.01 -7.34 4.26
CA LYS A 51 8.59 -7.07 4.57
C LYS A 51 7.78 -7.07 3.28
N ARG A 52 6.66 -7.79 3.32
CA ARG A 52 5.70 -7.91 2.24
C ARG A 52 4.33 -7.48 2.71
N TYR A 53 3.68 -6.64 1.90
CA TYR A 53 2.39 -6.04 2.17
C TYR A 53 1.39 -6.55 1.15
N LEU A 54 0.17 -6.90 1.59
CA LEU A 54 -0.87 -7.31 0.66
C LEU A 54 -1.45 -6.09 -0.06
N ALA A 55 -1.70 -6.24 -1.36
CA ALA A 55 -2.30 -5.20 -2.19
C ALA A 55 -3.65 -4.70 -1.61
N ILE A 56 -4.46 -5.61 -1.06
CA ILE A 56 -5.76 -5.29 -0.47
C ILE A 56 -5.66 -4.46 0.81
N ASP A 57 -4.64 -4.71 1.63
CA ASP A 57 -4.41 -3.98 2.88
C ASP A 57 -3.87 -2.57 2.60
N LEU A 58 -2.94 -2.47 1.65
CA LEU A 58 -2.47 -1.19 1.11
C LEU A 58 -3.64 -0.38 0.55
N ALA A 59 -4.47 -0.98 -0.32
CA ALA A 59 -5.61 -0.30 -0.91
C ALA A 59 -6.65 0.14 0.13
N ARG A 60 -6.90 -0.69 1.15
CA ARG A 60 -7.77 -0.33 2.28
C ARG A 60 -7.28 0.95 2.95
N LYS A 61 -6.00 1.00 3.31
CA LYS A 61 -5.45 2.16 4.00
C LYS A 61 -5.46 3.43 3.14
N ILE A 62 -5.14 3.31 1.84
CA ILE A 62 -5.21 4.44 0.91
C ILE A 62 -6.63 4.99 0.84
N TYR A 63 -7.61 4.09 0.75
CA TYR A 63 -9.03 4.45 0.70
C TYR A 63 -9.47 5.17 1.99
N GLU A 64 -9.12 4.64 3.16
CA GLU A 64 -9.41 5.27 4.46
C GLU A 64 -8.81 6.68 4.54
N ARG A 65 -7.55 6.85 4.13
CA ARG A 65 -6.89 8.16 4.09
C ARG A 65 -7.57 9.14 3.14
N GLN A 66 -8.10 8.69 2.00
CA GLN A 66 -8.86 9.53 1.09
C GLN A 66 -10.19 9.99 1.71
N GLN A 67 -10.82 9.17 2.55
CA GLN A 67 -12.06 9.54 3.24
C GLN A 67 -11.84 10.54 4.38
N THR A 68 -10.70 10.50 5.09
CA THR A 68 -10.41 11.42 6.20
C THR A 68 -10.04 12.84 5.76
N VAL A 69 -9.75 13.05 4.46
CA VAL A 69 -9.37 14.37 3.91
C VAL A 69 -10.61 15.19 3.48
N TYR A 70 -11.82 14.70 3.77
CA TYR A 70 -13.10 15.41 3.61
C TYR A 70 -13.78 15.57 4.96
#